data_AF-A0A895Y9X0-F1
#
_entry.id   AF-A0A895Y9X0-F1
#
_cell.length_a   1.000
_cell.length_b   1.000
_cell.length_c   1.000
_cell.angle_alpha   90.00
_cell.angle_beta   90.00
_cell.angle_gamma   90.00
#
_symmetry.space_group_name_H-M   'P 1'
#
loop_
_entity.id
_entity.type
_entity.pdbx_description
1 polymer ?
#
loop_
_entity_poly.entity_id
_entity_poly.type
_entity_poly.pdbx_seq_one_letter_code
_entity_poly.pdbx_strand_id
1 'polypeptide(L)' 'MIGRRYLDPGDRQAGRYDPPRPCVVLARCGPGGGPRNVHVRYLDDGTEEVIPFPRRLRRHPQQPR' A
#
# COMPACT_ATOMS: atom_id res chain seq x y z
N MET A 1 -5.35 -9.78 -1.97
CA MET A 1 -4.56 -8.51 -1.94
C MET A 1 -5.43 -7.43 -1.34
N ILE A 2 -6.64 -7.23 -1.86
CA ILE A 2 -7.71 -6.46 -1.20
C ILE A 2 -7.98 -7.03 0.20
N GLY A 3 -8.24 -6.16 1.17
CA GLY A 3 -8.47 -6.46 2.59
C GLY A 3 -7.20 -6.87 3.37
N ARG A 4 -6.04 -7.00 2.71
CA ARG A 4 -4.79 -7.37 3.38
C ARG A 4 -4.07 -6.13 3.93
N ARG A 5 -3.44 -6.30 5.09
CA ARG A 5 -2.63 -5.31 5.79
C ARG A 5 -1.18 -5.33 5.30
N TYR A 6 -0.64 -4.17 4.97
CA TYR A 6 0.73 -3.98 4.54
C TYR A 6 1.38 -2.86 5.33
N LEU A 7 2.69 -2.73 5.13
CA LEU A 7 3.50 -1.60 5.54
C LEU A 7 3.94 -0.88 4.25
N ASP A 8 3.54 0.38 4.10
CA ASP A 8 4.07 1.27 3.09
C ASP A 8 5.37 1.92 3.60
N PRO A 9 6.53 1.64 2.99
CA PRO A 9 7.77 2.33 3.33
C PRO A 9 7.84 3.75 2.77
N GLY A 10 6.81 4.22 2.05
CA GLY A 10 6.89 5.43 1.24
C GLY A 10 7.67 5.20 -0.05
N ASP A 11 7.86 6.26 -0.83
CA ASP A 11 8.65 6.22 -2.06
C ASP A 11 9.94 7.03 -1.94
N ARG A 12 10.87 6.84 -2.88
CA ARG A 12 12.17 7.52 -2.84
C ARG A 12 12.04 9.03 -3.11
N GLN A 13 11.00 9.46 -3.81
CA GLN A 13 10.87 10.83 -4.32
C GLN A 13 10.18 11.75 -3.30
N ALA A 14 9.14 11.27 -2.64
CA ALA A 14 8.44 11.94 -1.54
C ALA A 14 9.12 11.71 -0.17
N GLY A 15 10.03 10.76 -0.08
CA GLY A 15 10.69 10.36 1.16
C GLY A 15 10.12 9.06 1.72
N ARG A 16 10.98 8.28 2.38
CA ARG A 16 10.57 7.04 3.04
C ARG A 16 10.00 7.33 4.41
N TYR A 17 8.93 6.63 4.78
CA TYR A 17 8.39 6.66 6.12
C TYR A 17 9.27 5.82 7.06
N ASP A 18 9.64 6.40 8.20
CA ASP A 18 10.33 5.71 9.30
C ASP A 18 9.64 6.05 10.64
N PRO A 19 8.86 5.11 11.22
CA PRO A 19 8.62 3.74 10.74
C PRO A 19 7.70 3.69 9.50
N PRO A 20 7.72 2.60 8.71
CA PRO A 20 6.77 2.38 7.62
C PRO A 20 5.31 2.44 8.07
N ARG A 21 4.45 3.08 7.27
CA ARG A 21 3.05 3.32 7.64
C ARG A 21 2.19 2.08 7.37
N PRO A 22 1.37 1.62 8.33
CA PRO A 22 0.46 0.50 8.12
C PRO A 22 -0.71 0.90 7.24
N CYS A 23 -1.04 0.07 6.25
CA CYS A 23 -2.16 0.33 5.33
C CYS A 23 -2.93 -0.93 4.95
N VAL A 24 -4.16 -0.77 4.47
CA VAL A 24 -4.98 -1.85 3.91
C VAL A 24 -5.29 -1.56 2.46
N VAL A 25 -5.10 -2.55 1.58
CA VAL A 25 -5.51 -2.40 0.18
C VAL A 25 -7.03 -2.53 0.06
N LEU A 26 -7.69 -1.49 -0.43
CA LEU A 26 -9.14 -1.44 -0.66
C LEU A 26 -9.50 -1.95 -2.06
N ALA A 27 -8.70 -1.59 -3.07
CA ALA A 27 -8.96 -1.99 -4.45
C ALA A 27 -7.65 -2.11 -5.25
N ARG A 28 -7.71 -2.82 -6.37
CA ARG A 28 -6.65 -2.79 -7.40
C ARG A 28 -7.14 -1.92 -8.53
N CYS A 29 -6.33 -0.97 -8.98
CA CYS A 29 -6.69 -0.03 -10.02
C CYS A 29 -5.85 -0.28 -11.29
N GLY A 30 -6.51 -0.36 -12.45
CA GLY A 30 -5.85 -0.42 -13.77
C GLY A 30 -6.57 -1.31 -14.79
N PRO A 31 -6.99 -0.79 -15.97
CA PRO A 31 -7.51 -1.59 -17.07
C PRO A 31 -6.35 -2.16 -17.90
N GLY A 32 -6.21 -3.48 -17.95
CA GLY A 32 -5.37 -4.19 -18.94
C GLY A 32 -3.85 -3.96 -18.88
N GLY A 33 -3.06 -5.03 -18.76
CA GLY A 33 -1.63 -5.09 -19.13
C GLY A 33 -0.59 -4.22 -18.40
N GLY A 34 -0.96 -3.09 -17.79
CA GLY A 34 -0.07 -2.14 -17.13
C GLY A 34 0.23 -2.44 -15.65
N PRO A 35 1.14 -1.68 -15.02
CA PRO A 35 1.51 -1.87 -13.61
C PRO A 35 0.28 -1.72 -12.72
N ARG A 36 0.03 -2.72 -11.87
CA ARG A 36 -1.19 -2.76 -11.04
C ARG A 36 -1.07 -1.79 -9.86
N ASN A 37 -1.70 -0.63 -9.97
CA ASN A 37 -1.84 0.31 -8.86
C ASN A 37 -2.80 -0.26 -7.81
N VAL A 38 -2.68 0.21 -6.58
CA VAL A 38 -3.54 -0.22 -5.47
C VAL A 38 -4.08 0.98 -4.73
N HIS A 39 -5.38 1.00 -4.50
CA HIS A 39 -6.01 1.95 -3.60
C HIS A 39 -5.82 1.44 -2.18
N VAL A 40 -5.26 2.24 -1.29
CA VAL A 40 -5.01 1.89 0.11
C VAL A 40 -5.68 2.88 1.05
N ARG A 41 -5.96 2.41 2.26
CA ARG A 41 -6.27 3.26 3.42
C ARG A 41 -5.18 3.09 4.47
N TYR A 42 -4.59 4.17 4.95
CA TYR A 42 -3.64 4.14 6.06
C TYR A 42 -4.38 3.95 7.39
N LEU A 43 -3.81 3.15 8.27
CA LEU A 43 -4.46 2.73 9.53
C LEU A 43 -4.24 3.70 10.69
N ASP A 44 -3.31 4.65 10.55
CA ASP A 44 -2.97 5.65 11.56
C ASP A 44 -3.90 6.88 11.52
N ASP A 45 -4.19 7.40 10.34
CA ASP A 45 -5.00 8.62 10.14
C ASP A 45 -6.26 8.39 9.28
N GLY A 46 -6.44 7.19 8.72
CA GLY A 46 -7.59 6.85 7.88
C GLY A 46 -7.54 7.43 6.47
N THR A 47 -6.45 8.11 6.10
CA THR A 47 -6.30 8.71 4.76
C THR A 47 -6.24 7.64 3.67
N GLU A 48 -6.72 7.99 2.48
CA GLU A 48 -6.76 7.10 1.33
C GLU A 48 -5.85 7.61 0.21
N GLU A 49 -5.11 6.70 -0.41
CA GLU A 49 -4.16 7.03 -1.48
C GLU A 49 -4.13 5.91 -2.54
N VAL A 50 -3.97 6.29 -3.82
CA VAL A 50 -3.67 5.34 -4.89
C VAL A 50 -2.16 5.22 -5.03
N ILE A 51 -1.64 4.08 -4.58
CA ILE A 51 -0.22 3.76 -4.63
C ILE A 51 0.11 3.09 -5.97
N PRO A 52 1.14 3.59 -6.70
CA PRO A 52 1.57 2.95 -7.94
C PRO A 52 2.34 1.64 -7.66
N PHE A 53 2.24 0.67 -8.57
CA PHE A 53 2.89 -0.66 -8.44
C PHE A 53 4.38 -0.67 -8.03
N PRO A 54 5.24 0.31 -8.40
CA PRO A 54 6.64 0.33 -7.96
C PRO A 54 6.80 0.47 -6.44
N ARG A 55 5.79 0.96 -5.73
CA ARG A 55 5.80 1.10 -4.28
C ARG A 55 5.62 -0.29 -3.67
N ARG A 56 6.75 -0.88 -3.26
CA ARG A 56 6.87 -2.26 -2.77
C ARG A 56 6.28 -2.42 -1.36
N LEU A 57 4.95 -2.37 -1.26
CA LEU A 57 4.22 -2.65 -0.02
C LEU A 57 4.69 -3.97 0.61
N ARG A 58 5.09 -3.93 1.88
CA ARG A 58 5.60 -5.09 2.61
C ARG A 58 4.46 -5.75 3.38
N ARG A 59 4.42 -7.08 3.46
CA ARG A 59 3.38 -7.76 4.25
C ARG A 59 3.51 -7.41 5.73
N HIS A 60 2.38 -7.14 6.37
CA HIS A 60 2.38 -6.96 7.82
C HIS A 60 2.63 -8.31 8.51
N PRO A 61 3.52 -8.38 9.52
CA PRO A 61 3.93 -9.65 10.14
C PRO A 61 2.78 -10.42 10.83
N GLN A 62 1.71 -9.73 11.22
CA GLN A 62 0.53 -10.33 11.87
C GLN A 62 -0.58 -10.79 10.91
N GLN A 63 -0.34 -10.88 9.59
CA GLN A 63 -1.37 -11.41 8.69
C GLN A 63 -1.48 -12.95 8.78
N PRO A 64 -2.68 -13.53 9.01
CA PRO A 64 -2.90 -14.96 8.82
C PRO A 64 -2.63 -15.35 7.35
N ARG A 65 -2.09 -16.56 7.15
CA ARG A 65 -1.72 -17.09 5.82
C ARG A 65 -2.90 -17.26 4.89
#